data_AF-A0A6P0KQ71-F1
#
_entry.id   AF-A0A6P0KQ71-F1
#
_cell.length_a   1.000
_cell.length_b   1.000
_cell.length_c   1.000
_cell.angle_alpha   90.00
_cell.angle_beta   90.00
_cell.angle_gamma   90.00
#
_symmetry.space_group_name_H-M   'P 1'
#
loop_
_entity.id
_entity.type
_entity.pdbx_description
1 polymer ?
#
loop_
_entity_poly.entity_id
_entity_poly.type
_entity_poly.pdbx_seq_one_letter_code
_entity_poly.pdbx_strand_id
1 'polypeptide(L)'
;MARIYRILSQFFIKFFSKSRTISNEPLNKVSLIVIVVIDIFILINVFTGLNDISTWPMSPAQTYPCYYEWNNYRTQTDQDKDYNIISRSLRSNSFKKSYQQAEEGHLGKVFTTCLKYAEYKDKINNPENQQAERTINQKQSKISSLRRANNTIREQYDSTLLEKIAGQSRQRSINQVSAEQAKQELERNNRNISRLKQEIDNLKNQLVSRPESVSFIDFINDEDKFKTISEKYQQASFWYPSIQFGFQSLFLLPLIFIALSVHKFTQRRGYGLIALISWHLLVIFFIPLILRIFEFLQVGAIFQFIFDIIIEIFGRLLFLVSYVYILFIPLIGFGIIKFFQKIVFNTKIQAASRVKKLLCINCARKIKHDDHYCPHCGYYQYVECQSCHNITYKYLPYCKHCGASQDSVVD
;
A
#
# COMPACT_ATOMS: atom_id res chain seq x y z
N MET A 1 -16.08 12.89 24.92
CA MET A 1 -16.82 12.18 23.85
C MET A 1 -18.07 12.93 23.37
N ALA A 2 -19.04 13.30 24.22
CA ALA A 2 -20.30 13.98 23.82
C ALA A 2 -20.14 15.35 23.11
N ARG A 3 -19.06 16.10 23.39
CA ARG A 3 -18.78 17.40 22.77
C ARG A 3 -18.22 17.27 21.35
N ILE A 4 -17.31 16.31 21.13
CA ILE A 4 -16.74 15.95 19.81
C ILE A 4 -17.84 15.35 18.91
N TYR A 5 -18.69 14.51 19.49
CA TYR A 5 -19.89 13.91 18.90
C TYR A 5 -20.89 14.95 18.31
N ARG A 6 -21.18 16.02 19.07
CA ARG A 6 -22.07 17.10 18.61
C ARG A 6 -21.44 17.95 17.51
N ILE A 7 -20.11 18.13 17.55
CA ILE A 7 -19.36 18.90 16.54
C ILE A 7 -19.33 18.15 15.20
N LEU A 8 -19.05 16.85 15.20
CA LEU A 8 -19.00 16.03 13.98
C LEU A 8 -20.37 15.89 13.30
N SER A 9 -21.44 15.64 14.07
CA SER A 9 -22.81 15.55 13.51
C SER A 9 -23.30 16.87 12.91
N GLN A 10 -23.05 18.00 13.59
CA GLN A 10 -23.37 19.32 13.05
C GLN A 10 -22.51 19.68 11.84
N PHE A 11 -21.27 19.19 11.78
CA PHE A 11 -20.38 19.35 10.64
C PHE A 11 -20.92 18.63 9.40
N PHE A 12 -21.30 17.35 9.50
CA PHE A 12 -21.85 16.58 8.36
C PHE A 12 -23.18 17.15 7.83
N ILE A 13 -24.10 17.58 8.71
CA ILE A 13 -25.38 18.15 8.28
C ILE A 13 -25.17 19.52 7.61
N LYS A 14 -24.31 20.38 8.18
CA LYS A 14 -23.92 21.66 7.56
C LYS A 14 -23.16 21.44 6.26
N PHE A 15 -22.40 20.36 6.15
CA PHE A 15 -21.63 19.98 4.98
C PHE A 15 -22.51 19.68 3.77
N PHE A 16 -23.51 18.82 3.92
CA PHE A 16 -24.41 18.49 2.81
C PHE A 16 -25.34 19.66 2.45
N SER A 17 -25.75 20.47 3.44
CA SER A 17 -26.56 21.66 3.15
C SER A 17 -25.76 22.75 2.42
N LYS A 18 -24.52 23.06 2.87
CA LYS A 18 -23.70 24.12 2.26
C LYS A 18 -23.14 23.75 0.88
N SER A 19 -22.92 22.47 0.61
CA SER A 19 -22.38 21.97 -0.66
C SER A 19 -23.39 22.10 -1.82
N ARG A 20 -24.70 22.24 -1.54
CA ARG A 20 -25.77 22.26 -2.54
C ARG A 20 -26.52 23.60 -2.67
N THR A 21 -26.16 24.60 -1.88
CA THR A 21 -26.91 25.87 -1.82
C THR A 21 -26.01 27.09 -1.95
N ILE A 22 -26.34 28.01 -2.86
CA ILE A 22 -25.80 29.38 -2.90
C ILE A 22 -26.85 30.29 -2.26
N SER A 23 -26.50 31.04 -1.22
CA SER A 23 -27.44 32.01 -0.61
C SER A 23 -28.83 31.44 -0.26
N ASN A 24 -28.89 30.16 0.13
CA ASN A 24 -30.11 29.36 0.40
C ASN A 24 -30.95 28.94 -0.83
N GLU A 25 -30.45 29.09 -2.05
CA GLU A 25 -31.06 28.58 -3.29
C GLU A 25 -30.34 27.32 -3.80
N PRO A 26 -31.07 26.31 -4.30
CA PRO A 26 -30.48 25.09 -4.84
C PRO A 26 -29.77 25.35 -6.17
N LEU A 27 -28.58 24.78 -6.34
CA LEU A 27 -27.80 24.85 -7.58
C LEU A 27 -28.51 24.19 -8.77
N ASN A 28 -28.34 24.75 -9.97
CA ASN A 28 -28.73 24.11 -11.22
C ASN A 28 -27.96 22.78 -11.40
N LYS A 29 -28.63 21.73 -11.90
CA LYS A 29 -28.04 20.41 -12.17
C LYS A 29 -26.81 20.49 -13.07
N VAL A 30 -26.81 21.37 -14.06
CA VAL A 30 -25.66 21.56 -14.97
C VAL A 30 -24.46 22.15 -14.21
N SER A 31 -24.68 23.17 -13.38
CA SER A 31 -23.64 23.77 -12.54
C SER A 31 -23.07 22.77 -11.53
N LEU A 32 -23.92 21.90 -10.98
CA LEU A 32 -23.48 20.83 -10.07
C LEU A 32 -22.58 19.80 -10.78
N ILE A 33 -22.91 19.41 -12.01
CA ILE A 33 -22.06 18.51 -12.83
C ILE A 33 -20.70 19.15 -13.09
N VAL A 34 -20.66 20.43 -13.49
CA VAL A 34 -19.40 21.14 -13.76
C VAL A 34 -18.52 21.22 -12.51
N ILE A 35 -19.10 21.53 -11.35
CA ILE A 35 -18.36 21.56 -10.08
C ILE A 35 -17.78 20.18 -9.76
N VAL A 36 -18.56 19.11 -9.90
CA VAL A 36 -18.09 17.74 -9.64
C VAL A 36 -16.91 17.36 -10.55
N VAL A 37 -16.94 17.74 -11.83
CA VAL A 37 -15.83 17.47 -12.76
C VAL A 37 -14.57 18.22 -12.36
N ILE A 38 -14.69 19.50 -12.00
CA ILE A 38 -13.57 20.30 -11.51
C ILE A 38 -13.02 19.71 -10.20
N ASP A 39 -13.90 19.29 -9.29
CA ASP A 39 -13.51 18.73 -8.00
C ASP A 39 -12.73 17.43 -8.17
N ILE A 40 -13.15 16.55 -9.10
CA ILE A 40 -12.42 15.32 -9.45
C ILE A 40 -11.04 15.67 -10.01
N PHE A 41 -10.96 16.63 -10.92
CA PHE A 41 -9.68 17.06 -11.49
C PHE A 41 -8.73 17.57 -10.41
N ILE A 42 -9.21 18.42 -9.50
CA ILE A 42 -8.42 18.93 -8.37
C ILE A 42 -8.01 17.79 -7.44
N LEU A 43 -8.92 16.89 -7.13
CA LEU A 43 -8.65 15.73 -6.27
C LEU A 43 -7.52 14.87 -6.84
N ILE A 44 -7.54 14.57 -8.14
CA ILE A 44 -6.47 13.82 -8.82
C ILE A 44 -5.13 14.56 -8.68
N ASN A 45 -5.08 15.85 -8.98
CA ASN A 45 -3.85 16.65 -8.87
C ASN A 45 -3.31 16.69 -7.43
N VAL A 46 -4.20 16.79 -6.43
CA VAL A 46 -3.83 16.75 -5.01
C VAL A 46 -3.24 15.39 -4.65
N PHE A 47 -3.83 14.28 -5.11
CA PHE A 47 -3.26 12.95 -4.89
C PHE A 47 -1.91 12.75 -5.57
N THR A 48 -1.74 13.24 -6.80
CA THR A 48 -0.45 13.21 -7.50
C THR A 48 0.60 14.00 -6.72
N GLY A 49 0.30 15.26 -6.36
CA GLY A 49 1.23 16.09 -5.57
C GLY A 49 1.56 15.49 -4.19
N LEU A 50 0.59 14.84 -3.55
CA LEU A 50 0.79 14.09 -2.31
C LEU A 50 1.69 12.87 -2.47
N ASN A 51 1.59 12.18 -3.60
CA ASN A 51 2.44 11.04 -3.90
C ASN A 51 3.88 11.52 -4.15
N ASP A 52 4.04 12.57 -4.97
CA ASP A 52 5.34 13.13 -5.32
C ASP A 52 6.08 13.68 -4.10
N ILE A 53 5.41 14.44 -3.22
CA ILE A 53 6.03 14.97 -2.00
C ILE A 53 6.38 13.85 -1.01
N SER A 54 5.65 12.72 -1.05
CA SER A 54 5.92 11.59 -0.15
C SER A 54 7.17 10.80 -0.53
N THR A 55 7.66 10.96 -1.76
CA THR A 55 8.90 10.33 -2.24
C THR A 55 10.09 11.29 -2.20
N TRP A 56 9.91 12.56 -1.83
CA TRP A 56 11.03 13.50 -1.64
C TRP A 56 12.09 13.00 -0.65
N PRO A 57 11.74 12.58 0.59
CA PRO A 57 12.74 11.96 1.45
C PRO A 57 13.20 10.63 0.85
N MET A 58 14.51 10.37 0.84
CA MET A 58 15.02 9.07 0.40
C MET A 58 14.43 7.94 1.25
N SER A 59 13.93 6.91 0.57
CA SER A 59 13.49 5.69 1.23
C SER A 59 14.66 4.95 1.89
N PRO A 60 14.42 4.13 2.92
CA PRO A 60 15.45 3.33 3.57
C PRO A 60 16.24 2.46 2.57
N ALA A 61 15.56 1.94 1.55
CA ALA A 61 16.19 1.16 0.48
C ALA A 61 17.11 2.00 -0.41
N GLN A 62 16.78 3.28 -0.65
CA GLN A 62 17.64 4.21 -1.37
C GLN A 62 18.81 4.71 -0.51
N THR A 63 18.59 4.96 0.79
CA THR A 63 19.65 5.39 1.72
C THR A 63 20.64 4.27 2.03
N TYR A 64 20.17 3.02 2.18
CA TYR A 64 20.99 1.85 2.50
C TYR A 64 20.84 0.74 1.43
N PRO A 65 21.21 1.00 0.17
CA PRO A 65 20.97 0.09 -0.95
C PRO A 65 21.77 -1.22 -0.85
N CYS A 66 22.84 -1.24 -0.05
CA CYS A 66 23.65 -2.43 0.18
C CYS A 66 23.03 -3.41 1.20
N TYR A 67 22.05 -2.98 2.01
CA TYR A 67 21.52 -3.77 3.13
C TYR A 67 20.94 -5.12 2.69
N TYR A 68 20.06 -5.13 1.69
CA TYR A 68 19.36 -6.36 1.28
C TYR A 68 20.31 -7.41 0.70
N GLU A 69 21.24 -7.00 -0.17
CA GLU A 69 22.21 -7.91 -0.77
C GLU A 69 23.15 -8.48 0.29
N TRP A 70 23.62 -7.65 1.21
CA TRP A 70 24.45 -8.09 2.34
C TRP A 70 23.70 -9.04 3.28
N ASN A 71 22.47 -8.71 3.67
CA ASN A 71 21.67 -9.55 4.56
C ASN A 71 21.38 -10.93 3.93
N ASN A 72 21.11 -10.98 2.63
CA ASN A 72 20.97 -12.23 1.89
C ASN A 72 22.26 -13.04 1.89
N TYR A 73 23.41 -12.40 1.69
CA TYR A 73 24.71 -13.06 1.75
C TYR A 73 25.00 -13.66 3.14
N ARG A 74 24.63 -12.95 4.22
CA ARG A 74 24.82 -13.44 5.60
C ARG A 74 23.91 -14.61 5.98
N THR A 75 22.70 -14.64 5.43
CA THR A 75 21.70 -15.68 5.72
C THR A 75 21.85 -16.91 4.82
N GLN A 76 22.63 -16.81 3.73
CA GLN A 76 22.87 -17.89 2.80
C GLN A 76 23.88 -18.91 3.34
N THR A 77 23.54 -20.19 3.25
CA THR A 77 24.37 -21.33 3.69
C THR A 77 25.02 -22.11 2.53
N ASP A 78 24.94 -21.56 1.32
CA ASP A 78 25.51 -22.16 0.10
C ASP A 78 27.04 -22.14 0.15
N GLN A 79 27.67 -23.21 -0.33
CA GLN A 79 29.14 -23.31 -0.46
C GLN A 79 29.69 -22.30 -1.47
N ASP A 80 28.91 -21.92 -2.49
CA ASP A 80 29.27 -20.97 -3.54
C ASP A 80 28.89 -19.51 -3.20
N LYS A 81 28.49 -19.18 -1.96
CA LYS A 81 27.97 -17.84 -1.61
C LYS A 81 28.93 -16.69 -1.97
N ASP A 82 30.24 -16.89 -1.77
CA ASP A 82 31.28 -15.88 -2.04
C ASP A 82 31.43 -15.66 -3.55
N TYR A 83 31.47 -16.74 -4.32
CA TYR A 83 31.44 -16.66 -5.78
C TYR A 83 30.17 -15.97 -6.29
N ASN A 84 29.01 -16.28 -5.71
CA ASN A 84 27.72 -15.74 -6.13
C ASN A 84 27.64 -14.21 -5.95
N ILE A 85 28.12 -13.67 -4.83
CA ILE A 85 28.12 -12.22 -4.61
C ILE A 85 29.15 -11.50 -5.51
N ILE A 86 30.27 -12.14 -5.80
CA ILE A 86 31.27 -11.63 -6.75
C ILE A 86 30.72 -11.63 -8.19
N SER A 87 30.10 -12.73 -8.64
CA SER A 87 29.48 -12.82 -9.98
C SER A 87 28.40 -11.74 -10.18
N ARG A 88 27.60 -11.43 -9.15
CA ARG A 88 26.63 -10.31 -9.21
C ARG A 88 27.29 -8.96 -9.41
N SER A 89 28.51 -8.77 -8.89
CA SER A 89 29.31 -7.55 -9.06
C SER A 89 29.85 -7.39 -10.48
N LEU A 90 29.79 -8.42 -11.33
CA LEU A 90 30.22 -8.35 -12.73
C LEU A 90 29.10 -7.96 -13.71
N ARG A 91 27.88 -7.73 -13.22
CA ARG A 91 26.69 -7.50 -14.07
C ARG A 91 26.42 -6.04 -14.43
N SER A 92 27.05 -5.09 -13.73
CA SER A 92 26.80 -3.65 -13.91
C SER A 92 28.10 -2.88 -14.03
N ASN A 93 28.12 -1.86 -14.89
CA ASN A 93 29.31 -1.07 -15.18
C ASN A 93 29.71 -0.11 -14.04
N SER A 94 28.76 0.39 -13.25
CA SER A 94 29.06 1.16 -12.04
C SER A 94 27.91 1.13 -11.04
N PHE A 95 28.10 0.39 -9.95
CA PHE A 95 27.24 0.38 -8.77
C PHE A 95 27.31 1.71 -8.04
N LYS A 96 28.49 2.34 -7.93
CA LYS A 96 28.62 3.61 -7.20
C LYS A 96 27.76 4.70 -7.84
N LYS A 97 27.84 4.83 -9.17
CA LYS A 97 27.02 5.81 -9.91
C LYS A 97 25.53 5.48 -9.77
N SER A 98 25.15 4.21 -9.86
CA SER A 98 23.76 3.79 -9.68
C SER A 98 23.21 4.13 -8.29
N TYR A 99 24.03 4.00 -7.24
CA TYR A 99 23.63 4.40 -5.88
C TYR A 99 23.49 5.92 -5.77
N GLN A 100 24.44 6.68 -6.31
CA GLN A 100 24.41 8.15 -6.26
C GLN A 100 23.26 8.76 -7.06
N GLN A 101 22.81 8.10 -8.14
CA GLN A 101 21.62 8.53 -8.89
C GLN A 101 20.36 8.58 -8.03
N ALA A 102 20.27 7.77 -6.97
CA ALA A 102 19.14 7.82 -6.04
C ALA A 102 19.12 9.11 -5.19
N GLU A 103 20.23 9.86 -5.14
CA GLU A 103 20.29 11.16 -4.47
C GLU A 103 19.70 12.28 -5.33
N GLU A 104 19.63 12.10 -6.65
CA GLU A 104 19.12 13.13 -7.57
C GLU A 104 17.62 13.37 -7.32
N GLY A 105 17.26 14.61 -7.02
CA GLY A 105 15.87 15.01 -6.76
C GLY A 105 15.30 14.55 -5.42
N HIS A 106 16.12 14.03 -4.50
CA HIS A 106 15.69 13.54 -3.20
C HIS A 106 16.40 14.24 -2.03
N LEU A 107 15.75 14.26 -0.87
CA LEU A 107 16.31 14.72 0.39
C LEU A 107 17.00 13.56 1.10
N GLY A 108 18.31 13.67 1.26
CA GLY A 108 19.14 12.66 1.91
C GLY A 108 20.42 12.41 1.12
N LYS A 109 21.22 11.46 1.61
CA LYS A 109 22.38 10.93 0.91
C LYS A 109 22.46 9.43 1.12
N VAL A 110 23.05 8.71 0.18
CA VAL A 110 23.37 7.31 0.38
C VAL A 110 24.36 7.16 1.52
N PHE A 111 24.16 6.15 2.35
CA PHE A 111 25.06 5.87 3.46
C PHE A 111 26.47 5.56 2.95
N THR A 112 27.47 6.18 3.56
CA THR A 112 28.86 6.14 3.08
C THR A 112 29.43 4.72 3.01
N THR A 113 29.04 3.84 3.92
CA THR A 113 29.45 2.42 3.89
C THR A 113 28.85 1.69 2.68
N CYS A 114 27.61 2.02 2.26
CA CYS A 114 27.04 1.46 1.04
C CYS A 114 27.70 2.04 -0.23
N LEU A 115 28.18 3.28 -0.21
CA LEU A 115 29.01 3.81 -1.30
C LEU A 115 30.35 3.07 -1.40
N LYS A 116 31.00 2.80 -0.26
CA LYS A 116 32.23 1.96 -0.22
C LYS A 116 31.96 0.54 -0.70
N TYR A 117 30.85 -0.06 -0.29
CA TYR A 117 30.39 -1.36 -0.78
C TYR A 117 30.31 -1.37 -2.32
N ALA A 118 29.68 -0.35 -2.91
CA ALA A 118 29.59 -0.21 -4.35
C ALA A 118 30.96 0.01 -5.03
N GLU A 119 31.87 0.77 -4.41
CA GLU A 119 33.24 0.95 -4.91
C GLU A 119 34.01 -0.38 -4.98
N TYR A 120 33.86 -1.26 -3.99
CA TYR A 120 34.45 -2.59 -4.04
C TYR A 120 33.88 -3.41 -5.20
N LYS A 121 32.56 -3.36 -5.42
CA LYS A 121 31.92 -4.04 -6.57
C LYS A 121 32.42 -3.50 -7.91
N ASP A 122 32.59 -2.18 -8.02
CA ASP A 122 33.13 -1.54 -9.21
C ASP A 122 34.57 -1.98 -9.49
N LYS A 123 35.40 -2.17 -8.46
CA LYS A 123 36.78 -2.71 -8.60
C LYS A 123 36.81 -4.18 -9.03
N ILE A 124 35.86 -4.99 -8.55
CA ILE A 124 35.70 -6.37 -8.99
C ILE A 124 35.35 -6.42 -10.48
N ASN A 125 34.60 -5.44 -10.99
CA ASN A 125 34.21 -5.39 -12.40
C ASN A 125 35.34 -4.90 -13.31
N ASN A 126 36.33 -5.76 -13.53
CA ASN A 126 37.43 -5.53 -14.47
C ASN A 126 37.42 -6.55 -15.62
N PRO A 127 38.12 -6.26 -16.75
CA PRO A 127 38.10 -7.13 -17.93
C PRO A 127 38.53 -8.57 -17.67
N GLU A 128 39.48 -8.79 -16.77
CA GLU A 128 39.97 -10.13 -16.45
C GLU A 128 38.92 -10.96 -15.69
N ASN A 129 38.26 -10.35 -14.69
CA ASN A 129 37.19 -10.99 -13.94
C ASN A 129 35.98 -11.26 -14.83
N GLN A 130 35.65 -10.33 -15.74
CA GLN A 130 34.62 -10.56 -16.76
C GLN A 130 34.97 -11.73 -17.67
N GLN A 131 36.24 -11.85 -18.08
CA GLN A 131 36.67 -12.96 -18.94
C GLN A 131 36.63 -14.31 -18.21
N ALA A 132 37.01 -14.34 -16.94
CA ALA A 132 36.87 -15.53 -16.09
C ALA A 132 35.40 -15.96 -15.98
N GLU A 133 34.49 -15.01 -15.70
CA GLU A 133 33.05 -15.27 -15.60
C GLU A 133 32.44 -15.73 -16.94
N ARG A 134 32.85 -15.16 -18.07
CA ARG A 134 32.45 -15.64 -19.41
C ARG A 134 32.90 -17.07 -19.63
N THR A 135 34.13 -17.42 -19.23
CA THR A 135 34.68 -18.77 -19.36
C THR A 135 33.91 -19.77 -18.50
N ILE A 136 33.55 -19.40 -17.27
CA ILE A 136 32.69 -20.21 -16.39
C ILE A 136 31.33 -20.46 -17.07
N ASN A 137 30.67 -19.41 -17.55
CA ASN A 137 29.37 -19.50 -18.20
C ASN A 137 29.40 -20.35 -19.49
N GLN A 138 30.48 -20.29 -20.27
CA GLN A 138 30.69 -21.14 -21.45
C GLN A 138 30.83 -22.61 -21.06
N LYS A 139 31.63 -22.93 -20.04
CA LYS A 139 31.79 -24.31 -19.55
C LYS A 139 30.49 -24.85 -18.97
N GLN A 140 29.73 -24.04 -18.24
CA GLN A 140 28.41 -24.40 -17.70
C GLN A 140 27.38 -24.68 -18.82
N SER A 141 27.42 -23.88 -19.88
CA SER A 141 26.62 -24.09 -21.09
C SER A 141 26.99 -25.40 -21.79
N LYS A 142 28.29 -25.74 -21.87
CA LYS A 142 28.76 -27.00 -22.41
C LYS A 142 28.32 -28.20 -21.58
N ILE A 143 28.37 -28.12 -20.25
CA ILE A 143 27.82 -29.15 -19.35
C ILE A 143 26.34 -29.36 -19.63
N SER A 144 25.58 -28.27 -19.78
CA SER A 144 24.14 -28.32 -20.05
C SER A 144 23.84 -29.00 -21.40
N SER A 145 24.65 -28.72 -22.43
CA SER A 145 24.58 -29.39 -23.73
C SER A 145 24.89 -30.89 -23.64
N LEU A 146 25.96 -31.28 -22.92
CA LEU A 146 26.32 -32.70 -22.72
C LEU A 146 25.24 -33.45 -21.93
N ARG A 147 24.61 -32.80 -20.93
CA ARG A 147 23.50 -33.39 -20.18
C ARG A 147 22.27 -33.63 -21.05
N ARG A 148 21.92 -32.68 -21.92
CA ARG A 148 20.83 -32.87 -22.90
C ARG A 148 21.13 -34.03 -23.85
N ALA A 149 22.35 -34.08 -24.40
CA ALA A 149 22.77 -35.20 -25.26
C ALA A 149 22.68 -36.54 -24.52
N ASN A 150 23.12 -36.60 -23.26
CA ASN A 150 23.02 -37.82 -22.44
C ASN A 150 21.58 -38.26 -22.21
N ASN A 151 20.63 -37.34 -22.03
CA ASN A 151 19.23 -37.69 -21.87
C ASN A 151 18.67 -38.30 -23.17
N THR A 152 18.95 -37.70 -24.32
CA THR A 152 18.56 -38.25 -25.62
C THR A 152 19.17 -39.64 -25.87
N ILE A 153 20.44 -39.83 -25.52
CA ILE A 153 21.11 -41.14 -25.67
C ILE A 153 20.44 -42.18 -24.75
N ARG A 154 20.04 -41.82 -23.53
CA ARG A 154 19.35 -42.74 -22.60
C ARG A 154 17.98 -43.18 -23.13
N GLU A 155 17.19 -42.24 -23.66
CA GLU A 155 15.88 -42.54 -24.28
C GLU A 155 16.02 -43.55 -25.43
N GLN A 156 17.07 -43.40 -26.25
CA GLN A 156 17.38 -44.34 -27.34
C GLN A 156 18.01 -45.65 -26.85
N TYR A 157 18.78 -45.61 -25.76
CA TYR A 157 19.45 -46.78 -25.18
C TYR A 157 18.44 -47.82 -24.69
N ASP A 158 17.41 -47.40 -23.96
CA ASP A 158 16.40 -48.33 -23.44
C ASP A 158 15.65 -49.05 -24.57
N SER A 159 15.36 -48.32 -25.65
CA SER A 159 14.73 -48.87 -26.85
C SER A 159 15.66 -49.83 -27.61
N THR A 160 16.93 -49.48 -27.79
CA THR A 160 17.92 -50.35 -28.47
C THR A 160 18.29 -51.59 -27.67
N LEU A 161 18.24 -51.52 -26.34
CA LEU A 161 18.45 -52.67 -25.46
C LEU A 161 17.30 -53.67 -25.62
N LEU A 162 16.05 -53.20 -25.67
CA LEU A 162 14.88 -54.04 -25.93
C LEU A 162 14.92 -54.66 -27.34
N GLU A 163 15.29 -53.89 -28.36
CA GLU A 163 15.50 -54.39 -29.73
C GLU A 163 16.56 -55.51 -29.76
N LYS A 164 17.66 -55.34 -29.01
CA LYS A 164 18.72 -56.35 -28.89
C LYS A 164 18.24 -57.62 -28.17
N ILE A 165 17.48 -57.48 -27.08
CA ILE A 165 16.90 -58.63 -26.36
C ILE A 165 15.88 -59.37 -27.26
N ALA A 166 15.14 -58.63 -28.08
CA ALA A 166 14.18 -59.18 -29.04
C ALA A 166 14.84 -59.80 -30.30
N GLY A 167 16.17 -59.79 -30.42
CA GLY A 167 16.90 -60.37 -31.56
C GLY A 167 16.73 -59.59 -32.88
N GLN A 168 16.31 -58.32 -32.81
CA GLN A 168 16.11 -57.47 -33.99
C GLN A 168 17.46 -57.07 -34.60
N SER A 169 17.61 -57.24 -35.92
CA SER A 169 18.86 -56.89 -36.60
C SER A 169 19.07 -55.38 -36.67
N ARG A 170 20.34 -54.95 -36.64
CA ARG A 170 20.74 -53.54 -36.65
C ARG A 170 20.15 -52.74 -37.83
N GLN A 171 19.98 -53.37 -38.98
CA GLN A 171 19.42 -52.76 -40.19
C GLN A 171 17.92 -52.44 -40.07
N ARG A 172 17.23 -53.03 -39.08
CA ARG A 172 15.81 -52.78 -38.77
C ARG A 172 15.62 -51.94 -37.51
N SER A 173 16.69 -51.52 -36.84
CA SER A 173 16.65 -50.67 -35.66
C SER A 173 16.18 -49.28 -36.04
N ILE A 174 15.20 -48.74 -35.30
CA ILE A 174 14.72 -47.36 -35.50
C ILE A 174 15.74 -46.35 -34.94
N ASN A 175 16.61 -46.81 -34.04
CA ASN A 175 17.57 -46.00 -33.31
C ASN A 175 18.93 -45.90 -34.01
N GLN A 176 19.52 -44.70 -34.00
CA GLN A 176 20.77 -44.38 -34.71
C GLN A 176 22.04 -44.98 -34.09
N VAL A 177 22.07 -45.26 -32.78
CA VAL A 177 23.26 -45.74 -32.04
C VAL A 177 23.04 -47.13 -31.46
N SER A 178 24.09 -47.97 -31.39
CA SER A 178 23.97 -49.29 -30.75
C SER A 178 24.00 -49.15 -29.24
N ALA A 179 23.51 -50.15 -28.51
CA ALA A 179 23.54 -50.15 -27.05
C ALA A 179 24.98 -49.96 -26.51
N GLU A 180 25.98 -50.58 -27.13
CA GLU A 180 27.40 -50.45 -26.75
C GLU A 180 27.95 -49.04 -27.02
N GLN A 181 27.63 -48.46 -28.19
CA GLN A 181 28.05 -47.11 -28.56
C GLN A 181 27.41 -46.05 -27.66
N ALA A 182 26.12 -46.21 -27.35
CA ALA A 182 25.38 -45.36 -26.42
C ALA A 182 26.01 -45.40 -25.02
N LYS A 183 26.38 -46.59 -24.51
CA LYS A 183 27.06 -46.71 -23.21
C LYS A 183 28.42 -45.99 -23.21
N GLN A 184 29.24 -46.18 -24.24
CA GLN A 184 30.56 -45.54 -24.34
C GLN A 184 30.45 -44.01 -24.42
N GLU A 185 29.50 -43.48 -25.19
CA GLU A 185 29.30 -42.04 -25.33
C GLU A 185 28.78 -41.42 -24.03
N LEU A 186 27.88 -42.10 -23.31
CA LEU A 186 27.42 -41.68 -21.98
C LEU A 186 28.58 -41.61 -20.97
N GLU A 187 29.44 -42.63 -20.92
CA GLU A 187 30.61 -42.65 -20.04
C GLU A 187 31.59 -41.50 -20.39
N ARG A 188 31.87 -41.30 -21.68
CA ARG A 188 32.72 -40.20 -22.17
C ARG A 188 32.16 -38.83 -21.78
N ASN A 189 30.85 -38.61 -21.98
CA ASN A 189 30.18 -37.37 -21.64
C ASN A 189 30.16 -37.13 -20.13
N ASN A 190 29.93 -38.17 -19.32
CA ASN A 190 29.98 -38.05 -17.85
C ASN A 190 31.39 -37.72 -17.33
N ARG A 191 32.45 -38.30 -17.93
CA ARG A 191 33.84 -37.91 -17.62
C ARG A 191 34.11 -36.46 -18.00
N ASN A 192 33.66 -36.02 -19.18
CA ASN A 192 33.78 -34.62 -19.62
C ASN A 192 33.03 -33.66 -18.71
N ILE A 193 31.80 -33.99 -18.29
CA ILE A 193 31.03 -33.19 -17.34
C ILE A 193 31.78 -33.08 -16.01
N SER A 194 32.33 -34.18 -15.50
CA SER A 194 33.07 -34.19 -14.23
C SER A 194 34.33 -33.32 -14.30
N ARG A 195 35.10 -33.43 -15.40
CA ARG A 195 36.26 -32.56 -15.66
C ARG A 195 35.86 -31.08 -15.76
N LEU A 196 34.81 -30.76 -16.53
CA LEU A 196 34.34 -29.39 -16.68
C LEU A 196 33.86 -28.80 -15.35
N LYS A 197 33.24 -29.60 -14.48
CA LYS A 197 32.87 -29.17 -13.11
C LYS A 197 34.10 -28.80 -12.28
N GLN A 198 35.12 -29.67 -12.26
CA GLN A 198 36.37 -29.39 -11.56
C GLN A 198 37.05 -28.12 -12.09
N GLU A 199 37.07 -27.94 -13.42
CA GLU A 199 37.59 -26.72 -14.04
C GLU A 199 36.79 -25.47 -13.64
N ILE A 200 35.46 -25.57 -13.53
CA ILE A 200 34.60 -24.48 -13.05
C ILE A 200 34.91 -24.17 -11.59
N ASP A 201 35.00 -25.17 -10.72
CA ASP A 201 35.26 -24.97 -9.29
C ASP A 201 36.63 -24.32 -9.07
N ASN A 202 37.65 -24.71 -9.85
CA ASN A 202 38.95 -24.05 -9.84
C ASN A 202 38.86 -22.59 -10.29
N LEU A 203 38.11 -22.29 -11.36
CA LEU A 203 37.94 -20.91 -11.84
C LEU A 203 37.17 -20.04 -10.84
N LYS A 204 36.14 -20.59 -10.18
CA LYS A 204 35.42 -19.91 -9.09
C LYS A 204 36.37 -19.56 -7.94
N ASN A 205 37.16 -20.53 -7.48
CA ASN A 205 38.12 -20.32 -6.40
C ASN A 205 39.17 -19.28 -6.78
N GLN A 206 39.67 -19.31 -8.02
CA GLN A 206 40.58 -18.27 -8.53
C GLN A 206 39.93 -16.90 -8.49
N LEU A 207 38.68 -16.76 -8.93
CA LEU A 207 37.97 -15.49 -8.93
C LEU A 207 37.73 -14.95 -7.52
N VAL A 208 37.37 -15.82 -6.57
CA VAL A 208 37.20 -15.48 -5.14
C VAL A 208 38.54 -15.06 -4.51
N SER A 209 39.64 -15.69 -4.89
CA SER A 209 40.97 -15.44 -4.31
C SER A 209 41.69 -14.21 -4.86
N ARG A 210 41.11 -13.50 -5.83
CA ARG A 210 41.73 -12.27 -6.37
C ARG A 210 41.74 -11.14 -5.33
N PRO A 211 42.74 -10.24 -5.33
CA PRO A 211 42.86 -9.20 -4.31
C PRO A 211 41.62 -8.32 -4.15
N GLU A 212 40.94 -7.96 -5.26
CA GLU A 212 39.73 -7.13 -5.23
C GLU A 212 38.54 -7.87 -4.62
N SER A 213 38.43 -9.17 -4.93
CA SER A 213 37.41 -10.07 -4.38
C SER A 213 37.62 -10.28 -2.89
N VAL A 214 38.84 -10.62 -2.46
CA VAL A 214 39.19 -10.80 -1.04
C VAL A 214 38.91 -9.53 -0.26
N SER A 215 39.34 -8.37 -0.77
CA SER A 215 39.09 -7.08 -0.12
C SER A 215 37.60 -6.77 0.06
N PHE A 216 36.76 -7.18 -0.90
CA PHE A 216 35.31 -7.04 -0.81
C PHE A 216 34.70 -8.01 0.20
N ILE A 217 35.12 -9.28 0.17
CA ILE A 217 34.64 -10.31 1.11
C ILE A 217 35.02 -9.94 2.56
N ASP A 218 36.24 -9.47 2.79
CA ASP A 218 36.68 -8.98 4.10
C ASP A 218 35.85 -7.79 4.55
N PHE A 219 35.55 -6.86 3.64
CA PHE A 219 34.72 -5.70 3.93
C PHE A 219 33.29 -6.11 4.35
N ILE A 220 32.64 -7.05 3.66
CA ILE A 220 31.27 -7.48 3.97
C ILE A 220 31.16 -8.41 5.19
N ASN A 221 32.28 -9.02 5.59
CA ASN A 221 32.39 -9.83 6.79
C ASN A 221 32.69 -9.01 8.06
N ASP A 222 32.95 -7.70 7.93
CA ASP A 222 33.10 -6.78 9.07
C ASP A 222 31.75 -6.61 9.80
N GLU A 223 31.61 -7.33 10.92
CA GLU A 223 30.33 -7.40 11.65
C GLU A 223 29.91 -6.06 12.25
N ASP A 224 30.85 -5.25 12.73
CA ASP A 224 30.55 -3.98 13.39
C ASP A 224 29.97 -2.95 12.40
N LYS A 225 30.55 -2.86 11.19
CA LYS A 225 30.06 -1.96 10.14
C LYS A 225 28.65 -2.31 9.72
N PHE A 226 28.35 -3.58 9.52
CA PHE A 226 27.06 -3.98 9.00
C PHE A 226 25.98 -4.20 10.05
N LYS A 227 26.35 -4.46 11.31
CA LYS A 227 25.43 -4.34 12.45
C LYS A 227 24.89 -2.90 12.53
N THR A 228 25.79 -1.91 12.42
CA THR A 228 25.41 -0.50 12.39
C THR A 228 24.47 -0.18 11.20
N ILE A 229 24.74 -0.73 10.01
CA ILE A 229 23.86 -0.56 8.84
C ILE A 229 22.48 -1.17 9.12
N SER A 230 22.42 -2.37 9.68
CA SER A 230 21.18 -3.07 10.00
C SER A 230 20.32 -2.26 10.96
N GLU A 231 20.90 -1.82 12.08
CA GLU A 231 20.20 -1.01 13.09
C GLU A 231 19.68 0.29 12.49
N LYS A 232 20.50 1.00 11.71
CA LYS A 232 20.09 2.24 11.05
C LYS A 232 19.04 2.04 9.97
N TYR A 233 19.10 0.94 9.22
CA TYR A 233 18.10 0.61 8.23
C TYR A 233 16.74 0.32 8.88
N GLN A 234 16.73 -0.46 9.97
CA GLN A 234 15.50 -0.76 10.72
C GLN A 234 14.91 0.51 11.33
N GLN A 235 15.73 1.35 11.96
CA GLN A 235 15.29 2.64 12.47
C GLN A 235 14.73 3.54 11.35
N ALA A 236 15.42 3.64 10.21
CA ALA A 236 14.95 4.42 9.08
C ALA A 236 13.63 3.88 8.53
N SER A 237 13.49 2.56 8.40
CA SER A 237 12.26 1.91 7.93
C SER A 237 11.07 2.13 8.85
N PHE A 238 11.32 2.12 10.16
CA PHE A 238 10.31 2.43 11.16
C PHE A 238 9.83 3.88 11.10
N TRP A 239 10.75 4.85 10.97
CA TRP A 239 10.40 6.28 10.95
C TRP A 239 9.93 6.79 9.59
N TYR A 240 10.28 6.12 8.50
CA TYR A 240 9.99 6.57 7.14
C TYR A 240 8.50 6.87 6.89
N PRO A 241 7.53 6.02 7.26
CA PRO A 241 6.11 6.33 7.12
C PRO A 241 5.68 7.61 7.84
N SER A 242 6.29 7.89 9.01
CA SER A 242 6.02 9.11 9.78
C SER A 242 6.58 10.35 9.10
N ILE A 243 7.77 10.23 8.50
CA ILE A 243 8.39 11.31 7.72
C ILE A 243 7.54 11.60 6.48
N GLN A 244 7.11 10.57 5.74
CA GLN A 244 6.22 10.72 4.58
C GLN A 244 4.93 11.45 4.97
N PHE A 245 4.28 11.03 6.07
CA PHE A 245 3.09 11.70 6.58
C PHE A 245 3.37 13.16 6.96
N GLY A 246 4.54 13.46 7.51
CA GLY A 246 4.99 14.83 7.80
C GLY A 246 5.05 15.71 6.56
N PHE A 247 5.68 15.24 5.48
CA PHE A 247 5.76 15.96 4.20
C PHE A 247 4.37 16.13 3.55
N GLN A 248 3.55 15.08 3.55
CA GLN A 248 2.18 15.14 3.04
C GLN A 248 1.32 16.14 3.84
N SER A 249 1.48 16.16 5.16
CA SER A 249 0.81 17.12 6.04
C SER A 249 1.29 18.54 5.77
N LEU A 250 2.60 18.74 5.58
CA LEU A 250 3.17 20.04 5.24
C LEU A 250 2.65 20.56 3.89
N PHE A 251 2.37 19.68 2.93
CA PHE A 251 1.75 20.05 1.66
C PHE A 251 0.26 20.39 1.79
N LEU A 252 -0.52 19.58 2.52
CA LEU A 252 -1.98 19.75 2.62
C LEU A 252 -2.43 20.82 3.61
N LEU A 253 -1.79 20.93 4.77
CA LEU A 253 -2.24 21.82 5.84
C LEU A 253 -2.28 23.29 5.42
N PRO A 254 -1.31 23.84 4.66
CA PRO A 254 -1.40 25.19 4.12
C PRO A 254 -2.60 25.38 3.20
N LEU A 255 -2.88 24.42 2.31
CA LEU A 255 -4.04 24.49 1.39
C LEU A 255 -5.36 24.49 2.16
N ILE A 256 -5.48 23.62 3.18
CA ILE A 256 -6.64 23.57 4.07
C ILE A 256 -6.78 24.89 4.85
N PHE A 257 -5.69 25.44 5.38
CA PHE A 257 -5.70 26.69 6.12
C PHE A 257 -6.13 27.88 5.25
N ILE A 258 -5.64 27.95 4.01
CA ILE A 258 -6.03 28.98 3.04
C ILE A 258 -7.51 28.83 2.68
N ALA A 259 -7.97 27.62 2.33
CA ALA A 259 -9.37 27.35 2.00
C ALA A 259 -10.31 27.71 3.17
N LEU A 260 -9.93 27.35 4.41
CA LEU A 260 -10.64 27.72 5.63
C LEU A 260 -10.70 29.23 5.83
N SER A 261 -9.59 29.94 5.63
CA SER A 261 -9.48 31.38 5.81
C SER A 261 -10.35 32.13 4.79
N VAL A 262 -10.28 31.74 3.52
CA VAL A 262 -11.12 32.28 2.44
C VAL A 262 -12.59 32.00 2.70
N HIS A 263 -12.95 30.78 3.14
CA HIS A 263 -14.34 30.45 3.48
C HIS A 263 -14.88 31.32 4.61
N LYS A 264 -14.12 31.49 5.69
CA LYS A 264 -14.51 32.35 6.82
C LYS A 264 -14.66 33.82 6.39
N PHE A 265 -13.74 34.32 5.56
CA PHE A 265 -13.77 35.70 5.07
C PHE A 265 -14.98 35.97 4.17
N THR A 266 -15.23 35.08 3.20
CA THR A 266 -16.33 35.21 2.22
C THR A 266 -17.70 35.04 2.86
N GLN A 267 -17.82 34.14 3.84
CA GLN A 267 -19.07 33.99 4.62
C GLN A 267 -19.39 35.26 5.43
N ARG A 268 -18.38 35.96 5.96
CA ARG A 268 -18.57 37.24 6.67
C ARG A 268 -18.98 38.39 5.74
N ARG A 269 -18.49 38.40 4.50
CA ARG A 269 -18.77 39.46 3.51
C ARG A 269 -19.95 39.19 2.58
N GLY A 270 -20.61 38.02 2.71
CA GLY A 270 -21.79 37.68 1.90
C GLY A 270 -21.49 37.24 0.47
N TYR A 271 -20.25 36.88 0.14
CA TYR A 271 -19.89 36.39 -1.21
C TYR A 271 -20.28 34.91 -1.38
N GLY A 272 -21.54 34.64 -1.72
CA GLY A 272 -22.13 33.29 -1.78
C GLY A 272 -21.42 32.30 -2.71
N LEU A 273 -21.01 32.73 -3.91
CA LEU A 273 -20.31 31.88 -4.89
C LEU A 273 -18.92 31.45 -4.41
N ILE A 274 -18.11 32.39 -3.93
CA ILE A 274 -16.75 32.11 -3.44
C ILE A 274 -16.80 31.30 -2.14
N ALA A 275 -17.80 31.54 -1.29
CA ALA A 275 -18.05 30.73 -0.11
C ALA A 275 -18.38 29.26 -0.45
N LEU A 276 -19.07 29.01 -1.57
CA LEU A 276 -19.36 27.67 -2.07
C LEU A 276 -18.11 26.99 -2.63
N ILE A 277 -17.34 27.67 -3.48
CA ILE A 277 -16.11 27.12 -4.07
C ILE A 277 -15.07 26.80 -2.98
N SER A 278 -14.84 27.73 -2.04
CA SER A 278 -13.92 27.50 -0.91
C SER A 278 -14.37 26.36 0.01
N TRP A 279 -15.68 26.13 0.10
CA TRP A 279 -16.22 24.98 0.83
C TRP A 279 -15.90 23.66 0.11
N HIS A 280 -16.14 23.55 -1.20
CA HIS A 280 -15.81 22.34 -1.97
C HIS A 280 -14.31 22.04 -1.96
N LEU A 281 -13.46 23.05 -2.17
CA LEU A 281 -12.00 22.90 -2.06
C LEU A 281 -11.57 22.34 -0.70
N LEU A 282 -12.15 22.87 0.38
CA LEU A 282 -11.90 22.38 1.73
C LEU A 282 -12.26 20.89 1.83
N VAL A 283 -13.43 20.48 1.35
CA VAL A 283 -13.86 19.08 1.36
C VAL A 283 -12.89 18.19 0.58
N ILE A 284 -12.51 18.61 -0.61
CA ILE A 284 -11.57 17.88 -1.47
C ILE A 284 -10.23 17.67 -0.77
N PHE A 285 -9.71 18.69 -0.07
CA PHE A 285 -8.44 18.55 0.65
C PHE A 285 -8.55 17.68 1.92
N PHE A 286 -9.72 17.62 2.56
CA PHE A 286 -9.94 16.74 3.71
C PHE A 286 -10.02 15.26 3.35
N ILE A 287 -10.49 14.90 2.15
CA ILE A 287 -10.60 13.50 1.72
C ILE A 287 -9.23 12.79 1.74
N PRO A 288 -8.18 13.26 1.03
CA PRO A 288 -6.84 12.69 1.10
C PRO A 288 -6.26 12.69 2.51
N LEU A 289 -6.47 13.76 3.28
CA LEU A 289 -5.96 13.84 4.65
C LEU A 289 -6.51 12.72 5.53
N ILE A 290 -7.82 12.46 5.47
CA ILE A 290 -8.46 11.39 6.23
C ILE A 290 -7.92 10.02 5.80
N LEU A 291 -7.78 9.78 4.49
CA LEU A 291 -7.23 8.52 3.99
C LEU A 291 -5.78 8.30 4.45
N ARG A 292 -4.94 9.33 4.39
CA ARG A 292 -3.55 9.25 4.87
C ARG A 292 -3.45 9.06 6.38
N ILE A 293 -4.36 9.65 7.16
CA ILE A 293 -4.46 9.38 8.59
C ILE A 293 -4.79 7.91 8.84
N PHE A 294 -5.72 7.31 8.10
CA PHE A 294 -6.02 5.89 8.25
C PHE A 294 -4.85 4.98 7.86
N GLU A 295 -4.18 5.28 6.76
CA GLU A 295 -2.98 4.56 6.33
C GLU A 295 -1.86 4.64 7.36
N PHE A 296 -1.61 5.86 7.89
CA PHE A 296 -0.67 6.07 8.99
C PHE A 296 -1.10 5.37 10.28
N LEU A 297 -2.39 5.27 10.60
CA LEU A 297 -2.86 4.53 11.78
C LEU A 297 -2.74 3.01 11.62
N GLN A 298 -2.80 2.48 10.39
CA GLN A 298 -2.64 1.06 10.12
C GLN A 298 -1.16 0.63 10.09
N VAL A 299 -0.29 1.47 9.52
CA VAL A 299 1.11 1.13 9.19
C VAL A 299 2.13 1.96 9.98
N GLY A 300 1.69 3.01 10.68
CA GLY A 300 2.58 3.97 11.30
C GLY A 300 3.24 3.51 12.59
N ALA A 301 4.41 4.08 12.85
CA ALA A 301 5.26 3.87 14.02
C ALA A 301 4.51 3.89 15.37
N ILE A 302 3.48 4.74 15.51
CA ILE A 302 2.71 4.84 16.76
C ILE A 302 1.88 3.58 17.01
N PHE A 303 1.28 3.01 15.96
CA PHE A 303 0.50 1.79 16.08
C PHE A 303 1.40 0.59 16.36
N GLN A 304 2.52 0.47 15.64
CA GLN A 304 3.54 -0.55 15.93
C GLN A 304 4.11 -0.43 17.33
N PHE A 305 4.47 0.78 17.80
CA PHE A 305 4.98 1.01 19.15
C PHE A 305 3.96 0.63 20.25
N ILE A 306 2.69 1.02 20.09
CA ILE A 306 1.63 0.59 21.03
C ILE A 306 1.46 -0.93 20.98
N PHE A 307 1.54 -1.53 19.80
CA PHE A 307 1.42 -2.97 19.60
C PHE A 307 2.59 -3.75 20.21
N ASP A 308 3.82 -3.26 20.05
CA ASP A 308 5.03 -3.84 20.62
C ASP A 308 4.96 -3.78 22.15
N ILE A 309 4.50 -2.66 22.72
CA ILE A 309 4.21 -2.55 24.16
C ILE A 309 3.14 -3.56 24.59
N ILE A 310 2.07 -3.73 23.80
CA ILE A 310 1.03 -4.73 24.11
C ILE A 310 1.62 -6.15 24.03
N ILE A 311 2.42 -6.49 23.03
CA ILE A 311 3.08 -7.80 22.94
C ILE A 311 4.03 -8.00 24.12
N GLU A 312 4.75 -6.97 24.55
CA GLU A 312 5.68 -7.07 25.67
C GLU A 312 4.95 -7.23 27.01
N ILE A 313 3.79 -6.58 27.18
CA ILE A 313 2.92 -6.72 28.37
C ILE A 313 2.19 -8.07 28.39
N PHE A 314 1.68 -8.54 27.26
CA PHE A 314 0.91 -9.78 27.15
C PHE A 314 1.78 -11.01 26.82
N GLY A 315 3.10 -10.80 26.68
CA GLY A 315 4.08 -11.81 26.29
C GLY A 315 3.92 -12.31 24.86
N ARG A 316 4.72 -13.32 24.48
CA ARG A 316 4.74 -13.97 23.16
C ARG A 316 3.43 -14.72 22.79
N LEU A 317 2.34 -14.49 23.53
CA LEU A 317 1.00 -15.03 23.29
C LEU A 317 0.25 -14.17 22.26
N LEU A 318 0.77 -14.15 21.03
CA LEU A 318 0.14 -13.58 19.83
C LEU A 318 -1.33 -14.03 19.64
N PHE A 319 -1.67 -15.20 20.20
CA PHE A 319 -3.03 -15.74 20.23
C PHE A 319 -4.00 -14.79 20.96
N LEU A 320 -3.63 -14.25 22.12
CA LEU A 320 -4.53 -13.46 22.99
C LEU A 320 -4.92 -12.13 22.35
N VAL A 321 -3.98 -11.52 21.62
CA VAL A 321 -4.20 -10.30 20.82
C VAL A 321 -5.22 -10.56 19.68
N SER A 322 -5.17 -11.74 19.06
CA SER A 322 -6.16 -12.14 18.04
C SER A 322 -7.58 -12.29 18.62
N TYR A 323 -7.75 -12.79 19.85
CA TYR A 323 -9.08 -12.83 20.51
C TYR A 323 -9.62 -11.43 20.82
N VAL A 324 -8.74 -10.50 21.21
CA VAL A 324 -9.11 -9.09 21.39
C VAL A 324 -9.63 -8.51 20.06
N TYR A 325 -8.96 -8.75 18.93
CA TYR A 325 -9.47 -8.29 17.62
C TYR A 325 -10.84 -8.88 17.26
N ILE A 326 -11.02 -10.20 17.44
CA ILE A 326 -12.28 -10.90 17.18
C ILE A 326 -13.41 -10.32 18.04
N LEU A 327 -13.12 -9.86 19.25
CA LEU A 327 -14.10 -9.24 20.14
C LEU A 327 -14.38 -7.77 19.77
N PHE A 328 -13.33 -6.98 19.51
CA PHE A 328 -13.47 -5.53 19.31
C PHE A 328 -14.02 -5.14 17.94
N ILE A 329 -13.69 -5.87 16.86
CA ILE A 329 -14.18 -5.53 15.51
C ILE A 329 -15.73 -5.59 15.43
N PRO A 330 -16.41 -6.66 15.87
CA PRO A 330 -17.87 -6.70 15.90
C PRO A 330 -18.49 -5.68 16.85
N LEU A 331 -17.83 -5.39 17.97
CA LEU A 331 -18.33 -4.46 18.98
C LEU A 331 -18.29 -3.01 18.48
N ILE A 332 -17.22 -2.65 17.76
CA ILE A 332 -17.10 -1.38 17.04
C ILE A 332 -18.13 -1.34 15.90
N GLY A 333 -18.25 -2.41 15.10
CA GLY A 333 -19.23 -2.50 14.01
C GLY A 333 -20.66 -2.33 14.50
N PHE A 334 -21.05 -3.01 15.58
CA PHE A 334 -22.34 -2.88 16.23
C PHE A 334 -22.55 -1.47 16.80
N GLY A 335 -21.50 -0.89 17.40
CA GLY A 335 -21.50 0.50 17.84
C GLY A 335 -21.78 1.48 16.70
N ILE A 336 -21.15 1.29 15.54
CA ILE A 336 -21.34 2.09 14.33
C ILE A 336 -22.76 1.92 13.76
N ILE A 337 -23.28 0.69 13.68
CA ILE A 337 -24.64 0.43 13.19
C ILE A 337 -25.68 1.09 14.11
N LYS A 338 -25.57 0.88 15.42
CA LYS A 338 -26.44 1.49 16.42
C LYS A 338 -26.32 3.02 16.42
N PHE A 339 -25.13 3.56 16.14
CA PHE A 339 -24.86 4.98 15.94
C PHE A 339 -25.62 5.53 14.73
N PHE A 340 -25.57 4.88 13.57
CA PHE A 340 -26.31 5.33 12.38
C PHE A 340 -27.83 5.28 12.59
N GLN A 341 -28.35 4.19 13.17
CA GLN A 341 -29.78 4.04 13.42
C GLN A 341 -30.34 5.10 14.39
N LYS A 342 -29.65 5.37 15.50
CA LYS A 342 -30.15 6.31 16.53
C LYS A 342 -30.00 7.79 16.15
N ILE A 343 -29.06 8.14 15.26
CA ILE A 343 -28.64 9.53 15.05
C ILE A 343 -28.99 10.05 13.65
N VAL A 344 -28.78 9.24 12.61
CA VAL A 344 -29.07 9.66 11.22
C VAL A 344 -30.54 9.40 10.87
N PHE A 345 -31.16 8.37 11.45
CA PHE A 345 -32.52 7.93 11.11
C PHE A 345 -33.56 8.19 12.21
N ASN A 346 -33.28 9.04 13.21
CA ASN A 346 -34.30 9.40 14.21
C ASN A 346 -35.37 10.31 13.58
N THR A 347 -36.49 9.69 13.20
CA THR A 347 -37.63 10.34 12.54
C THR A 347 -38.23 11.46 13.37
N LYS A 348 -38.27 11.33 14.71
CA LYS A 348 -38.84 12.33 15.62
C LYS A 348 -38.05 13.64 15.65
N ILE A 349 -36.72 13.56 15.69
CA ILE A 349 -35.84 14.74 15.68
C ILE A 349 -35.87 15.42 14.31
N GLN A 350 -35.92 14.64 13.22
CA GLN A 350 -36.03 15.17 11.87
C GLN A 350 -37.37 15.87 11.65
N ALA A 351 -38.48 15.30 12.11
CA ALA A 351 -39.82 15.89 12.03
C ALA A 351 -39.89 17.22 12.79
N ALA A 352 -39.40 17.29 14.04
CA ALA A 352 -39.38 18.54 14.82
C ALA A 352 -38.58 19.67 14.13
N SER A 353 -37.42 19.33 13.54
CA SER A 353 -36.61 20.30 12.78
C SER A 353 -37.29 20.77 11.49
N ARG A 354 -38.03 19.90 10.80
CA ARG A 354 -38.78 20.20 9.56
C ARG A 354 -40.00 21.07 9.84
N VAL A 355 -40.79 20.74 10.85
CA VAL A 355 -41.97 21.54 11.26
C VAL A 355 -41.57 22.96 11.64
N LYS A 356 -40.49 23.15 12.43
CA LYS A 356 -39.99 24.48 12.79
C LYS A 356 -39.63 25.36 11.57
N LYS A 357 -39.27 24.75 10.45
CA LYS A 357 -38.84 25.43 9.22
C LYS A 357 -39.92 25.50 8.15
N LEU A 358 -41.16 25.11 8.48
CA LEU A 358 -42.26 25.00 7.51
C LEU A 358 -41.88 24.11 6.32
N LEU A 359 -41.32 22.94 6.62
CA LEU A 359 -40.98 21.92 5.62
C LEU A 359 -41.85 20.67 5.82
N CYS A 360 -42.20 20.02 4.73
CA CYS A 360 -42.94 18.76 4.74
C CYS A 360 -42.19 17.68 5.54
N ILE A 361 -42.91 17.00 6.44
CA ILE A 361 -42.33 15.95 7.31
C ILE A 361 -41.77 14.78 6.48
N ASN A 362 -42.37 14.46 5.33
CA ASN A 362 -41.91 13.37 4.46
C ASN A 362 -40.81 13.83 3.48
N CYS A 363 -41.14 14.74 2.55
CA CYS A 363 -40.26 15.09 1.43
C CYS A 363 -39.36 16.33 1.66
N ALA A 364 -39.44 16.97 2.83
CA ALA A 364 -38.64 18.13 3.25
C ALA A 364 -38.73 19.37 2.34
N ARG A 365 -39.73 19.47 1.44
CA ARG A 365 -40.01 20.69 0.67
C ARG A 365 -40.77 21.73 1.49
N LYS A 366 -40.56 23.01 1.19
CA LYS A 366 -41.22 24.11 1.89
C LYS A 366 -42.73 24.09 1.65
N ILE A 367 -43.50 24.32 2.71
CA ILE A 367 -44.96 24.31 2.75
C ILE A 367 -45.44 25.60 3.41
N LYS A 368 -46.71 25.96 3.22
CA LYS A 368 -47.36 27.03 3.97
C LYS A 368 -47.83 26.49 5.33
N HIS A 369 -48.14 27.41 6.25
CA HIS A 369 -48.53 27.07 7.62
C HIS A 369 -49.81 26.21 7.68
N ASP A 370 -50.74 26.41 6.75
CA ASP A 370 -52.07 25.79 6.75
C ASP A 370 -52.21 24.62 5.76
N ASP A 371 -51.10 24.19 5.15
CA ASP A 371 -51.08 23.06 4.22
C ASP A 371 -51.18 21.73 4.99
N HIS A 372 -52.39 21.17 5.07
CA HIS A 372 -52.64 19.87 5.69
C HIS A 372 -52.03 18.70 4.91
N TYR A 373 -52.10 18.80 3.58
CA TYR A 373 -51.44 17.90 2.64
C TYR A 373 -50.26 18.63 2.00
N CYS A 374 -49.14 17.93 1.81
CA CYS A 374 -48.02 18.52 1.10
C CYS A 374 -48.32 18.64 -0.41
N PRO A 375 -48.28 19.85 -1.01
CA PRO A 375 -48.58 20.04 -2.44
C PRO A 375 -47.55 19.38 -3.38
N HIS A 376 -46.41 18.94 -2.86
CA HIS A 376 -45.34 18.32 -3.64
C HIS A 376 -45.35 16.79 -3.59
N CYS A 377 -45.98 16.16 -2.60
CA CYS A 377 -45.95 14.70 -2.44
C CYS A 377 -47.25 14.08 -1.92
N GLY A 378 -48.30 14.87 -1.69
CA GLY A 378 -49.59 14.38 -1.22
C GLY A 378 -49.62 13.87 0.23
N TYR A 379 -48.53 14.00 0.99
CA TYR A 379 -48.46 13.46 2.35
C TYR A 379 -49.28 14.30 3.35
N TYR A 380 -50.15 13.65 4.12
CA TYR A 380 -50.92 14.27 5.22
C TYR A 380 -50.08 14.39 6.50
N GLN A 381 -49.94 15.61 7.01
CA GLN A 381 -48.93 15.95 8.02
C GLN A 381 -49.39 15.90 9.48
N TYR A 382 -50.70 15.74 9.71
CA TYR A 382 -51.31 15.81 11.04
C TYR A 382 -51.84 14.46 11.52
N VAL A 383 -51.98 14.31 12.82
CA VAL A 383 -52.60 13.17 13.51
C VAL A 383 -53.40 13.70 14.70
N GLU A 384 -54.45 12.99 15.08
CA GLU A 384 -55.26 13.34 16.24
C GLU A 384 -54.54 12.96 17.54
N CYS A 385 -54.53 13.87 18.52
CA CYS A 385 -53.98 13.58 19.84
C CYS A 385 -54.98 12.80 20.68
N GLN A 386 -54.62 11.61 21.14
CA GLN A 386 -55.47 10.75 21.97
C GLN A 386 -55.87 11.36 23.33
N SER A 387 -55.11 12.35 23.84
CA SER A 387 -55.39 12.96 25.15
C SER A 387 -56.28 14.20 25.10
N CYS A 388 -56.25 14.97 24.01
CA CYS A 388 -57.01 16.21 23.91
C CYS A 388 -57.83 16.33 22.62
N HIS A 389 -57.84 15.29 21.78
CA HIS A 389 -58.54 15.19 20.50
C HIS A 389 -58.27 16.31 19.49
N ASN A 390 -57.25 17.14 19.73
CA ASN A 390 -56.82 18.17 18.79
C ASN A 390 -55.80 17.61 17.80
N ILE A 391 -55.78 18.16 16.58
CA ILE A 391 -54.81 17.80 15.55
C ILE A 391 -53.40 18.32 15.88
N THR A 392 -52.42 17.45 15.79
CA THR A 392 -51.00 17.74 16.05
C THR A 392 -50.13 17.12 14.94
N TYR A 393 -48.87 17.51 14.83
CA TYR A 393 -48.01 17.02 13.75
C TYR A 393 -47.55 15.57 13.98
N LYS A 394 -47.53 14.75 12.92
CA LYS A 394 -47.00 13.37 12.95
C LYS A 394 -45.53 13.33 13.35
N TYR A 395 -45.14 12.28 14.07
CA TYR A 395 -43.77 12.03 14.55
C TYR A 395 -43.21 13.07 15.52
N LEU A 396 -43.98 14.06 15.99
CA LEU A 396 -43.55 14.91 17.11
C LEU A 396 -43.67 14.14 18.42
N PRO A 397 -42.73 14.28 19.36
CA PRO A 397 -42.76 13.55 20.63
C PRO A 397 -43.92 13.98 21.54
N TYR A 398 -44.37 15.23 21.44
CA TYR A 398 -45.42 15.81 22.29
C TYR A 398 -46.47 16.54 21.48
N CYS A 399 -47.71 16.59 21.98
CA CYS A 399 -48.80 17.34 21.37
C CYS A 399 -48.57 18.86 21.48
N LYS A 400 -48.76 19.59 20.38
CA LYS A 400 -48.62 21.06 20.37
C LYS A 400 -49.66 21.81 21.21
N HIS A 401 -50.80 21.16 21.52
CA HIS A 401 -51.92 21.76 22.23
C HIS A 401 -51.90 21.46 23.74
N CYS A 402 -51.69 20.20 24.12
CA CYS A 402 -51.77 19.76 25.53
C CYS A 402 -50.45 19.24 26.12
N GLY A 403 -49.38 19.12 25.32
CA GLY A 403 -48.09 18.62 25.79
C GLY A 403 -48.03 17.12 26.11
N ALA A 404 -49.13 16.36 25.94
CA ALA A 404 -49.13 14.92 26.15
C ALA A 404 -48.17 14.19 25.19
N SER A 405 -47.52 13.12 25.67
CA SER A 405 -46.65 12.28 24.82
C SER A 405 -47.46 11.61 23.70
N GLN A 406 -46.91 11.62 22.49
CA GLN A 406 -47.51 10.99 21.30
C GLN A 406 -46.91 9.60 21.00
N ASP A 407 -46.22 8.97 21.96
CA ASP A 407 -45.48 7.71 21.75
C ASP A 407 -46.34 6.51 21.32
N SER A 408 -47.67 6.60 21.41
CA SER A 408 -48.63 5.53 21.12
C SER A 408 -49.44 5.70 19.82
N VAL A 409 -49.15 6.72 18.99
CA VAL A 409 -50.02 7.09 17.83
C VAL A 409 -49.29 6.94 16.48
N VAL A 410 -48.10 6.33 16.47
CA VAL A 410 -47.24 6.30 15.29
C VAL A 410 -46.65 4.92 15.08
N ASP A 411 -47.51 3.98 14.69
CA ASP A 411 -47.11 2.84 13.85
C ASP A 411 -47.60 3.11 12.41
#